data_AF-A0A9D6UN36-F1
#
_entry.id   AF-A0A9D6UN36-F1
#
_cell.length_a   1.000
_cell.length_b   1.000
_cell.length_c   1.000
_cell.angle_alpha   90.00
_cell.angle_beta   90.00
_cell.angle_gamma   90.00
#
_symmetry.space_group_name_H-M   'P 1'
#
loop_
_entity.id
_entity.type
_entity.pdbx_description
1 polymer ?
#
loop_
_entity_poly.entity_id
_entity_poly.type
_entity_poly.pdbx_seq_one_letter_code
_entity_poly.pdbx_strand_id
1 'polypeptide(L)'
;MEKYLKCTLLLNRIPAKDVRHDLGKALGKIEKSGKVTLDLTKGTREFIERLDEYGPYRYFEVSNVGFGAELVTLDRAVWELRRYSTLAKEPQEAKLRDGYPAPRAPIPGGSLEKIMDDPKSPARDPLLWQNGFFGKWARKTVRLRKWFQAQNAPLYLNPQILEEVMKYVFLPKELVEGYRRHTKQ
;
A
#
# COMPACT_ATOMS: atom_id res chain seq x y z
N MET A 1 2.51 4.18 -0.54
CA MET A 1 1.36 4.59 0.30
C MET A 1 1.81 5.47 1.47
N GLU A 2 2.78 5.03 2.28
CA GLU A 2 3.36 5.83 3.38
C GLU A 2 3.66 7.29 3.00
N LYS A 3 4.35 7.51 1.89
CA LYS A 3 4.69 8.86 1.40
C LYS A 3 3.47 9.74 1.14
N TYR A 4 2.37 9.17 0.64
CA TYR A 4 1.12 9.93 0.40
C TYR A 4 0.46 10.31 1.72
N LEU A 5 0.35 9.38 2.68
CA LEU A 5 -0.19 9.68 4.02
C LEU A 5 0.63 10.75 4.74
N LYS A 6 1.96 10.65 4.69
CA LYS A 6 2.87 11.66 5.26
C LYS A 6 2.73 13.01 4.57
N CYS A 7 2.55 13.03 3.25
CA CYS A 7 2.27 14.26 2.51
C CYS A 7 0.96 14.91 2.99
N THR A 8 -0.12 14.13 3.10
CA THR A 8 -1.41 14.62 3.62
C THR A 8 -1.27 15.20 5.04
N LEU A 9 -0.56 14.50 5.94
CA LEU A 9 -0.28 15.00 7.29
C LEU A 9 0.49 16.33 7.26
N LEU A 10 1.52 16.43 6.42
CA LEU A 10 2.36 17.62 6.28
C LEU A 10 1.56 18.82 5.76
N LEU A 11 0.84 18.64 4.65
CA LEU A 11 0.05 19.71 4.02
C LEU A 11 -1.02 20.27 4.95
N ASN A 12 -1.61 19.42 5.81
CA ASN A 12 -2.63 19.81 6.78
C ASN A 12 -2.06 20.23 8.15
N ARG A 13 -0.72 20.32 8.27
CA ARG A 13 -0.02 20.69 9.51
C ARG A 13 -0.45 19.83 10.70
N ILE A 14 -0.48 18.51 10.52
CA ILE A 14 -0.81 17.53 11.55
C ILE A 14 0.51 16.92 12.07
N PRO A 15 0.86 17.10 13.36
CA PRO A 15 2.09 16.54 13.92
C PRO A 15 2.13 15.00 13.85
N ALA A 16 3.13 14.46 13.15
CA ALA A 16 3.21 13.03 12.84
C ALA A 16 4.62 12.42 12.97
N LYS A 17 5.51 13.03 13.76
CA LYS A 17 6.91 12.56 13.92
C LYS A 17 7.02 11.12 14.45
N ASP A 18 6.02 10.67 15.20
CA ASP A 18 5.90 9.36 15.83
C ASP A 18 5.17 8.31 14.96
N VAL A 19 4.68 8.67 13.76
CA VAL A 19 4.01 7.72 12.84
C VAL A 19 5.00 6.70 12.27
N ARG A 20 6.25 7.09 12.04
CA ARG A 20 7.30 6.23 11.46
C ARG A 20 6.82 5.54 10.17
N HIS A 21 6.61 4.22 10.18
CA HIS A 21 6.18 3.41 9.02
C HIS A 21 4.77 2.83 9.17
N ASP A 22 4.06 3.19 10.24
CA ASP A 22 2.73 2.67 10.57
C ASP A 22 1.64 3.46 9.82
N LEU A 23 1.01 2.83 8.83
CA LEU A 23 0.04 3.47 7.95
C LEU A 23 -1.29 3.73 8.69
N GLY A 24 -1.74 2.78 9.50
CA GLY A 24 -2.95 2.85 10.32
C GLY A 24 -2.86 3.97 11.36
N LYS A 25 -1.70 4.14 12.01
CA LYS A 25 -1.43 5.28 12.88
C LYS A 25 -1.46 6.60 12.13
N ALA A 26 -0.97 6.63 10.89
CA ALA A 26 -1.06 7.83 10.04
C ALA A 26 -2.53 8.17 9.72
N LEU A 27 -3.32 7.18 9.30
CA LEU A 27 -4.76 7.34 9.04
C LEU A 27 -5.51 7.82 10.28
N GLY A 28 -5.31 7.16 11.41
CA GLY A 28 -5.97 7.52 12.67
C GLY A 28 -5.64 8.93 13.11
N LYS A 29 -4.42 9.44 12.86
CA LYS A 29 -4.07 10.84 13.10
C LYS A 29 -4.77 11.81 12.16
N ILE A 30 -4.89 11.45 10.88
CA ILE A 30 -5.62 12.27 9.91
C ILE A 30 -7.08 12.40 10.33
N GLU A 31 -7.74 11.28 10.63
CA GLU A 31 -9.15 11.24 11.03
C GLU A 31 -9.40 11.99 12.35
N LYS A 32 -8.60 11.74 13.38
CA LYS A 32 -8.72 12.43 14.68
C LYS A 32 -8.48 13.93 14.59
N SER A 33 -7.75 14.41 13.58
CA SER A 33 -7.47 15.84 13.44
C SER A 33 -8.70 16.66 13.02
N GLY A 34 -9.67 16.05 12.35
CA GLY A 34 -10.82 16.73 11.75
C GLY A 34 -10.49 17.73 10.63
N LYS A 35 -9.21 17.89 10.26
CA LYS A 35 -8.78 18.90 9.26
C LYS A 35 -9.03 18.47 7.82
N VAL A 36 -9.02 17.16 7.58
CA VAL A 36 -9.25 16.56 6.27
C VAL A 36 -9.95 15.22 6.45
N THR A 37 -10.95 14.97 5.62
CA THR A 37 -11.71 13.71 5.63
C THR A 37 -11.33 12.90 4.41
N LEU A 38 -10.74 11.72 4.64
CA LEU A 38 -10.38 10.80 3.57
C LEU A 38 -11.57 9.93 3.18
N ASP A 39 -12.00 10.04 1.93
CA ASP A 39 -13.03 9.19 1.31
C ASP A 39 -12.34 7.96 0.72
N LEU A 40 -12.04 6.99 1.58
CA LEU A 40 -11.40 5.71 1.22
C LEU A 40 -12.43 4.59 1.25
N THR A 41 -12.46 3.79 0.19
CA THR A 41 -13.27 2.57 0.16
C THR A 41 -12.83 1.56 1.22
N LYS A 42 -13.77 0.69 1.63
CA LYS A 42 -13.49 -0.42 2.56
C LYS A 42 -12.29 -1.26 2.11
N GLY A 43 -12.22 -1.61 0.83
CA GLY A 43 -11.12 -2.42 0.29
C GLY A 43 -9.74 -1.76 0.41
N THR A 44 -9.65 -0.43 0.33
CA THR A 44 -8.37 0.27 0.57
C THR A 44 -8.00 0.29 2.04
N ARG A 45 -8.98 0.42 2.94
CA ARG A 45 -8.73 0.34 4.39
C ARG A 45 -8.22 -1.04 4.79
N GLU A 46 -8.90 -2.10 4.34
CA GLU A 46 -8.48 -3.49 4.54
C GLU A 46 -7.08 -3.76 3.93
N PHE A 47 -6.79 -3.17 2.77
CA PHE A 47 -5.46 -3.29 2.16
C PHE A 47 -4.38 -2.59 2.99
N ILE A 48 -4.67 -1.43 3.58
CA ILE A 48 -3.74 -0.73 4.48
C ILE A 48 -3.49 -1.57 5.74
N GLU A 49 -4.53 -2.12 6.36
CA GLU A 49 -4.42 -3.00 7.52
C GLU A 49 -3.54 -4.22 7.21
N ARG A 50 -3.77 -4.87 6.06
CA ARG A 50 -2.92 -5.98 5.59
C ARG A 50 -1.46 -5.53 5.40
N LEU A 51 -1.21 -4.33 4.87
CA LEU A 51 0.17 -3.85 4.71
C LEU A 51 0.85 -3.55 6.05
N ASP A 52 0.14 -3.07 7.05
CA ASP A 52 0.71 -2.87 8.40
C ASP A 52 0.97 -4.20 9.11
N GLU A 53 0.10 -5.20 8.90
CA GLU A 53 0.28 -6.55 9.45
C GLU A 53 1.49 -7.27 8.84
N TYR A 54 1.60 -7.28 7.51
CA TYR A 54 2.63 -8.07 6.82
C TYR A 54 3.88 -7.28 6.44
N GLY A 55 3.79 -5.96 6.27
CA GLY A 55 4.88 -5.10 5.81
C GLY A 55 6.15 -5.10 6.68
N PRO A 56 6.08 -5.31 8.02
CA PRO A 56 7.27 -5.49 8.84
C PRO A 56 8.10 -6.73 8.49
N TYR A 57 7.49 -7.78 7.94
CA TYR A 57 8.15 -9.05 7.60
C TYR A 57 8.65 -9.03 6.15
N ARG A 58 9.95 -8.73 5.98
CA ARG A 58 10.55 -8.49 4.66
C ARG A 58 11.30 -9.70 4.09
N TYR A 59 11.78 -10.58 4.95
CA TYR A 59 12.63 -11.73 4.63
C TYR A 59 11.88 -13.06 4.77
N PHE A 60 10.58 -13.05 4.46
CA PHE A 60 9.72 -14.23 4.48
C PHE A 60 9.72 -14.94 5.85
N GLU A 61 9.72 -14.12 6.90
CA GLU A 61 9.79 -14.55 8.29
C GLU A 61 8.44 -15.06 8.80
N VAL A 62 7.36 -14.86 8.05
CA VAL A 62 6.02 -15.40 8.30
C VAL A 62 5.44 -15.99 7.02
N SER A 63 4.64 -17.05 7.16
CA SER A 63 3.92 -17.65 6.03
C SER A 63 2.97 -16.63 5.42
N ASN A 64 2.81 -16.65 4.10
CA ASN A 64 1.99 -15.67 3.41
C ASN A 64 1.20 -16.32 2.25
N VAL A 65 0.08 -15.69 1.92
CA VAL A 65 -0.79 -16.03 0.82
C VAL A 65 -1.00 -14.81 -0.07
N GLY A 66 -0.90 -15.01 -1.38
CA GLY A 66 -1.13 -14.00 -2.41
C GLY A 66 -2.24 -14.41 -3.37
N PHE A 67 -3.02 -13.43 -3.79
CA PHE A 67 -4.15 -13.54 -4.69
C PHE A 67 -4.03 -12.47 -5.76
N GLY A 68 -3.73 -12.83 -7.00
CA GLY A 68 -3.25 -11.95 -8.09
C GLY A 68 -3.96 -10.62 -8.42
N ALA A 69 -4.96 -10.20 -7.68
CA ALA A 69 -5.55 -8.86 -7.65
C ALA A 69 -4.80 -7.81 -6.83
N GLU A 70 -3.76 -8.16 -6.03
CA GLU A 70 -3.11 -7.18 -5.14
C GLU A 70 -2.56 -5.95 -5.85
N LEU A 71 -2.05 -6.08 -7.08
CA LEU A 71 -1.52 -4.94 -7.83
C LEU A 71 -2.62 -3.94 -8.17
N VAL A 72 -3.82 -4.42 -8.51
CA VAL A 72 -4.98 -3.56 -8.78
C VAL A 72 -5.47 -2.90 -7.48
N THR A 73 -5.42 -3.62 -6.36
CA THR A 73 -5.73 -3.06 -5.04
C THR A 73 -4.73 -1.98 -4.65
N LEU A 74 -3.44 -2.17 -4.95
CA LEU A 74 -2.40 -1.17 -4.76
C LEU A 74 -2.65 0.07 -5.62
N ASP A 75 -2.93 -0.09 -6.91
CA ASP A 75 -3.25 1.01 -7.82
C ASP A 75 -4.46 1.82 -7.33
N ARG A 76 -5.51 1.13 -6.87
CA ARG A 76 -6.70 1.74 -6.25
C ARG A 76 -6.32 2.57 -5.03
N ALA A 77 -5.62 1.95 -4.08
CA ALA A 77 -5.24 2.60 -2.83
C ALA A 77 -4.33 3.81 -3.06
N VAL A 78 -3.41 3.71 -4.03
CA VAL A 78 -2.57 4.82 -4.45
C VAL A 78 -3.42 5.93 -5.06
N TRP A 79 -4.37 5.63 -5.95
CA TRP A 79 -5.27 6.62 -6.52
C TRP A 79 -6.07 7.34 -5.43
N GLU A 80 -6.68 6.62 -4.49
CA GLU A 80 -7.51 7.21 -3.44
C GLU A 80 -6.69 8.11 -2.49
N LEU A 81 -5.54 7.64 -2.00
CA LEU A 81 -4.70 8.40 -1.08
C LEU A 81 -4.07 9.63 -1.74
N ARG A 82 -3.64 9.48 -2.99
CA ARG A 82 -2.93 10.52 -3.73
C ARG A 82 -3.76 11.79 -3.88
N ARG A 83 -5.08 11.68 -4.03
CA ARG A 83 -6.00 12.83 -4.12
C ARG A 83 -5.82 13.86 -3.00
N TYR A 84 -5.38 13.41 -1.83
CA TYR A 84 -5.18 14.25 -0.64
C TYR A 84 -3.74 14.75 -0.46
N SER A 85 -2.83 14.40 -1.39
CA SER A 85 -1.43 14.87 -1.42
C SER A 85 -1.27 16.22 -2.13
N THR A 86 -2.32 17.02 -2.21
CA THR A 86 -2.36 18.37 -2.77
C THR A 86 -3.37 19.21 -2.01
N LEU A 87 -3.21 20.53 -2.02
CA LEU A 87 -4.20 21.48 -1.47
C LEU A 87 -5.31 21.84 -2.48
N ALA A 88 -5.18 21.41 -3.74
CA ALA A 88 -6.20 21.61 -4.77
C ALA A 88 -7.49 20.84 -4.42
N LYS A 89 -8.65 21.45 -4.65
CA LYS A 89 -9.95 20.85 -4.30
C LYS A 89 -10.40 19.81 -5.31
N GLU A 90 -10.12 20.04 -6.59
CA GLU A 90 -10.61 19.22 -7.70
C GLU A 90 -10.19 17.74 -7.55
N PRO A 91 -8.94 17.40 -7.19
CA PRO A 91 -8.55 16.01 -6.94
C PRO A 91 -9.19 15.44 -5.67
N GLN A 92 -9.33 16.23 -4.60
CA GLN A 92 -9.90 15.78 -3.32
C GLN A 92 -11.39 15.45 -3.43
N GLU A 93 -12.12 16.15 -4.29
CA GLU A 93 -13.56 15.96 -4.50
C GLU A 93 -13.89 14.77 -5.44
N ALA A 94 -12.90 14.25 -6.19
CA ALA A 94 -13.11 13.14 -7.09
C ALA A 94 -13.43 11.84 -6.33
N LYS A 95 -14.56 11.19 -6.63
CA LYS A 95 -15.02 9.99 -5.91
C LYS A 95 -15.02 8.74 -6.78
N LEU A 96 -14.64 7.60 -6.20
CA LEU A 96 -14.93 6.31 -6.82
C LEU A 96 -16.43 6.04 -6.74
N ARG A 97 -16.97 5.45 -7.81
CA ARG A 97 -18.34 4.95 -7.86
C ARG A 97 -18.29 3.52 -8.38
N ASP A 98 -18.94 2.60 -7.68
CA ASP A 98 -18.97 1.21 -8.10
C ASP A 98 -19.60 1.06 -9.49
N GLY A 99 -18.97 0.23 -10.33
CA GLY A 99 -19.38 0.03 -11.72
C GLY A 99 -18.93 1.11 -12.70
N TYR A 100 -18.33 2.22 -12.23
CA TYR A 100 -17.79 3.27 -13.09
C TYR A 100 -16.25 3.29 -13.07
N PRO A 101 -15.61 3.66 -14.19
CA PRO A 101 -14.17 3.92 -14.20
C PRO A 101 -13.80 5.00 -13.19
N ALA A 102 -12.62 4.88 -12.59
CA ALA A 102 -12.10 5.91 -11.70
C ALA A 102 -12.03 7.26 -12.43
N PRO A 103 -12.57 8.35 -11.86
CA PRO A 103 -12.43 9.67 -12.46
C PRO A 103 -10.96 10.09 -12.49
N ARG A 104 -10.61 11.02 -13.37
CA ARG A 104 -9.26 11.58 -13.36
C ARG A 104 -9.14 12.55 -12.20
N ALA A 105 -8.07 12.40 -11.43
CA ALA A 105 -7.70 13.31 -10.36
C ALA A 105 -6.23 13.73 -10.53
N PRO A 106 -5.91 14.53 -11.57
CA PRO A 106 -4.54 14.95 -11.83
C PRO A 106 -4.07 15.92 -10.74
N ILE A 107 -2.82 15.75 -10.29
CA ILE A 107 -2.19 16.70 -9.38
C ILE A 107 -1.34 17.67 -10.22
N PRO A 108 -1.60 18.98 -10.17
CA PRO A 108 -0.79 19.96 -10.87
C PRO A 108 0.71 19.83 -10.54
N GLY A 109 1.55 19.72 -11.56
CA GLY A 109 3.00 19.58 -11.41
C GLY A 109 3.49 18.21 -10.90
N GLY A 110 2.58 17.23 -10.73
CA GLY A 110 2.93 15.91 -10.22
C GLY A 110 3.79 15.07 -11.18
N SER A 111 4.65 14.22 -10.61
CA SER A 111 5.57 13.39 -11.40
C SER A 111 4.87 12.31 -12.22
N LEU A 112 3.73 11.78 -11.74
CA LEU A 112 2.99 10.76 -12.50
C LEU A 112 2.36 11.36 -13.76
N GLU A 113 1.84 12.58 -13.69
CA GLU A 113 1.31 13.31 -14.85
C GLU A 113 2.40 13.50 -15.89
N LYS A 114 3.58 13.96 -15.48
CA LYS A 114 4.74 14.10 -16.37
C LYS A 114 5.12 12.78 -17.06
N ILE A 115 5.12 11.67 -16.32
CA ILE A 115 5.43 10.34 -16.88
C ILE A 115 4.33 9.87 -17.85
N MET A 116 3.06 10.11 -17.54
CA MET A 116 1.95 9.71 -18.40
C MET A 116 1.90 10.52 -19.70
N ASP A 117 2.26 11.80 -19.62
CA ASP A 117 2.26 12.74 -20.73
C ASP A 117 3.49 12.61 -21.64
N ASP A 118 4.59 12.02 -21.16
CA ASP A 118 5.80 11.74 -21.95
C ASP A 118 5.81 10.31 -22.52
N PRO A 119 5.53 10.11 -23.82
CA PRO A 119 5.52 8.79 -24.44
C PRO A 119 6.89 8.11 -24.46
N LYS A 120 8.00 8.86 -24.31
CA LYS A 120 9.37 8.32 -24.33
C LYS A 120 9.86 7.91 -22.95
N SER A 121 9.10 8.22 -21.89
CA SER A 121 9.50 7.88 -20.53
C SER A 121 9.53 6.36 -20.33
N PRO A 122 10.65 5.78 -19.87
CA PRO A 122 10.74 4.33 -19.63
C PRO A 122 9.80 3.87 -18.50
N ALA A 123 9.36 4.78 -17.64
CA ALA A 123 8.43 4.49 -16.56
C ALA A 123 6.96 4.49 -16.99
N ARG A 124 6.64 4.99 -18.20
CA ARG A 124 5.26 5.15 -18.65
C ARG A 124 4.56 3.82 -18.86
N ASP A 125 5.17 2.91 -19.61
CA ASP A 125 4.54 1.64 -19.94
C ASP A 125 4.30 0.77 -18.70
N PRO A 126 5.26 0.62 -17.76
CA PRO A 126 5.01 -0.05 -16.49
C PRO A 126 3.90 0.60 -15.66
N LEU A 127 3.81 1.94 -15.63
CA LEU A 127 2.78 2.66 -14.89
C LEU A 127 1.37 2.37 -15.45
N LEU A 128 1.23 2.25 -16.77
CA LEU A 128 -0.05 2.06 -17.45
C LEU A 128 -0.43 0.58 -17.66
N TRP A 129 0.52 -0.33 -17.41
CA TRP A 129 0.33 -1.77 -17.58
C TRP A 129 -0.72 -2.30 -16.60
N GLN A 130 -1.81 -2.84 -17.14
CA GLN A 130 -2.98 -3.34 -16.38
C GLN A 130 -3.58 -2.37 -15.34
N ASN A 131 -3.23 -1.08 -15.40
CA ASN A 131 -3.72 -0.09 -14.47
C ASN A 131 -5.14 0.38 -14.84
N GLY A 132 -6.08 0.31 -13.88
CA GLY A 132 -7.45 0.80 -14.05
C GLY A 132 -7.68 2.23 -13.57
N PHE A 133 -6.69 2.80 -12.86
CA PHE A 133 -6.81 4.06 -12.12
C PHE A 133 -5.94 5.18 -12.71
N PHE A 134 -4.85 4.82 -13.39
CA PHE A 134 -3.92 5.76 -14.02
C PHE A 134 -3.93 5.60 -15.55
N GLY A 135 -3.98 6.73 -16.25
CA GLY A 135 -3.91 6.77 -17.70
C GLY A 135 -4.48 8.05 -18.31
N LYS A 136 -4.18 8.25 -19.59
CA LYS A 136 -4.71 9.37 -20.39
C LYS A 136 -6.23 9.29 -20.55
N TRP A 137 -6.74 8.07 -20.66
CA TRP A 137 -8.15 7.74 -20.85
C TRP A 137 -8.65 6.85 -19.70
N ALA A 138 -9.90 7.05 -19.30
CA ALA A 138 -10.55 6.20 -18.31
C ALA A 138 -10.72 4.78 -18.88
N ARG A 139 -10.10 3.80 -18.21
CA ARG A 139 -10.14 2.40 -18.65
C ARG A 139 -11.36 1.71 -18.03
N LYS A 140 -12.22 1.12 -18.87
CA LYS A 140 -13.43 0.41 -18.42
C LYS A 140 -13.12 -1.00 -17.91
N THR A 141 -12.09 -1.66 -18.46
CA THR A 141 -11.74 -3.04 -18.13
C THR A 141 -10.22 -3.24 -18.11
N VAL A 142 -9.74 -4.04 -17.15
CA VAL A 142 -8.34 -4.51 -17.07
C VAL A 142 -8.33 -6.03 -17.12
N ARG A 143 -7.26 -6.62 -17.68
CA ARG A 143 -7.10 -8.08 -17.75
C ARG A 143 -6.29 -8.53 -16.55
N LEU A 144 -6.97 -9.06 -15.55
CA LEU A 144 -6.31 -9.64 -14.39
C LEU A 144 -6.13 -11.15 -14.56
N ARG A 145 -4.89 -11.63 -14.45
CA ARG A 145 -4.65 -13.08 -14.29
C ARG A 145 -4.92 -13.44 -12.83
N LYS A 146 -5.96 -14.21 -12.58
CA LYS A 146 -6.19 -14.80 -11.25
C LYS A 146 -5.10 -15.85 -11.02
N TRP A 147 -4.27 -15.63 -10.01
CA TRP A 147 -3.31 -16.60 -9.50
C TRP A 147 -3.43 -16.66 -7.98
N PHE A 148 -3.04 -17.80 -7.45
CA PHE A 148 -3.01 -18.08 -6.02
C PHE A 148 -1.65 -18.66 -5.70
N GLN A 149 -1.02 -18.14 -4.65
CA GLN A 149 0.24 -18.67 -4.13
C GLN A 149 0.15 -18.65 -2.62
N ALA A 150 0.44 -19.79 -2.01
CA ALA A 150 0.62 -19.90 -0.57
C ALA A 150 2.01 -20.47 -0.33
N GLN A 151 2.75 -19.85 0.57
CA GLN A 151 4.08 -20.32 0.93
C GLN A 151 4.22 -20.29 2.45
N ASN A 152 4.79 -21.37 2.99
CA ASN A 152 5.13 -21.47 4.40
C ASN A 152 6.51 -20.86 4.65
N ALA A 153 6.65 -20.09 5.73
CA ALA A 153 7.95 -19.54 6.11
C ALA A 153 8.98 -20.65 6.38
N PRO A 154 10.26 -20.45 6.05
CA PRO A 154 11.30 -21.44 6.31
C PRO A 154 11.42 -21.81 7.79
N LEU A 155 11.31 -20.82 8.68
CA LEU A 155 11.35 -21.00 10.14
C LEU A 155 10.10 -21.70 10.69
N TYR A 156 8.98 -21.64 9.97
CA TYR A 156 7.78 -22.41 10.30
C TYR A 156 7.98 -23.90 9.98
N LEU A 157 8.59 -24.21 8.83
CA LEU A 157 8.85 -25.59 8.43
C LEU A 157 10.03 -26.23 9.18
N ASN A 158 11.03 -25.42 9.54
CA ASN A 158 12.26 -25.88 10.17
C ASN A 158 12.59 -25.00 11.40
N PRO A 159 11.83 -25.08 12.51
CA PRO A 159 12.05 -24.23 13.67
C PRO A 159 13.43 -24.46 14.34
N GLN A 160 14.06 -25.62 14.13
CA GLN A 160 15.35 -25.99 14.69
C GLN A 160 16.53 -25.13 14.21
N ILE A 161 16.42 -24.47 13.05
CA ILE A 161 17.51 -23.62 12.53
C ILE A 161 17.50 -22.20 13.11
N LEU A 162 16.52 -21.87 13.95
CA LEU A 162 16.30 -20.52 14.47
C LEU A 162 17.57 -19.89 15.08
N GLU A 163 18.23 -20.62 15.98
CA GLU A 163 19.43 -20.11 16.68
C GLU A 163 20.62 -19.89 15.73
N GLU A 164 20.71 -20.67 14.65
CA GLU A 164 21.73 -20.46 13.61
C GLU A 164 21.39 -19.24 12.75
N VAL A 165 20.13 -19.11 12.32
CA VAL A 165 19.64 -18.00 11.50
C VAL A 165 19.83 -16.66 12.22
N MET A 166 19.57 -16.62 13.53
CA MET A 166 19.73 -15.42 14.36
C MET A 166 21.17 -14.88 14.41
N LYS A 167 22.19 -15.69 14.06
CA LYS A 167 23.57 -15.21 13.95
C LYS A 167 23.78 -14.28 12.76
N TYR A 168 22.96 -14.41 11.71
CA TYR A 168 23.15 -13.72 10.44
C TYR A 168 22.08 -12.66 10.16
N VAL A 169 20.87 -12.83 10.68
CA VAL A 169 19.75 -11.91 10.39
C VAL A 169 19.07 -11.42 11.67
N PHE A 170 18.57 -10.19 11.59
CA PHE A 170 17.73 -9.62 12.62
C PHE A 170 16.30 -10.14 12.52
N LEU A 171 15.77 -10.68 13.62
CA LEU A 171 14.36 -11.07 13.77
C LEU A 171 13.73 -10.29 14.94
N PRO A 172 12.49 -9.81 14.82
CA PRO A 172 11.77 -9.20 15.93
C PRO A 172 11.66 -10.15 17.14
N LYS A 173 11.79 -9.62 18.36
CA LYS A 173 11.75 -10.42 19.60
C LYS A 173 10.49 -11.27 19.70
N GLU A 174 9.34 -10.68 19.41
CA GLU A 174 8.03 -11.35 19.43
C GLU A 174 7.99 -12.56 18.49
N LEU A 175 8.64 -12.44 17.31
CA LEU A 175 8.70 -13.50 16.33
C LEU A 175 9.62 -14.65 16.77
N VAL A 176 10.78 -14.32 17.36
CA VAL A 176 11.71 -15.31 17.94
C VAL A 176 11.01 -16.10 19.05
N GLU A 177 10.30 -15.43 19.94
CA GLU A 177 9.52 -16.07 21.00
C GLU A 177 8.37 -16.93 20.45
N GLY A 178 7.73 -16.50 19.35
CA GLY A 178 6.76 -17.30 18.61
C GLY A 178 7.37 -18.61 18.10
N TYR A 179 8.50 -18.54 17.40
CA TYR A 179 9.15 -19.73 16.85
C TYR A 179 9.70 -20.66 17.93
N ARG A 180 10.27 -20.14 19.02
CA ARG A 180 10.71 -20.97 20.16
C ARG A 180 9.58 -21.73 20.83
N ARG A 181 8.37 -21.16 20.89
CA ARG A 181 7.17 -21.87 21.37
C ARG A 181 6.76 -22.97 20.39
N HIS A 182 6.86 -22.70 19.09
CA HIS A 182 6.55 -23.68 18.06
C HIS A 182 7.49 -24.90 18.10
N THR A 183 8.80 -24.70 18.37
CA THR A 183 9.77 -25.82 18.50
C THR A 183 9.50 -26.76 19.69
N LYS A 184 8.74 -26.31 20.69
CA LYS A 184 8.48 -27.08 21.92
C LYS A 184 7.22 -27.96 21.84
N GLN A 185 6.46 -27.85 20.75
CA GLN A 185 5.31 -28.71 20.45
C GLN A 185 5.75 -29.87 19.57
#